data_AF-A0A7Y2H3X8-F1
#
_entry.id   AF-A0A7Y2H3X8-F1
#
_cell.length_a   1.000
_cell.length_b   1.000
_cell.length_c   1.000
_cell.angle_alpha   90.00
_cell.angle_beta   90.00
_cell.angle_gamma   90.00
#
_symmetry.space_group_name_H-M   'P 1'
#
loop_
_entity.id
_entity.type
_entity.pdbx_description
1 polymer ?
#
loop_
_entity_poly.entity_id
_entity_poly.type
_entity_poly.pdbx_seq_one_letter_code
_entity_poly.pdbx_strand_id
1 'polypeptide(L)'
;MKPQYTLMFSDEKQAMSFVEELEAKSADLPDLELRWDRNRNKVTLTTKILDNKTEVQVGDRKVGATDLGYEIFPITDHHSGRHIPEGSLLVYNSKSVMTQKESVDYLEFAPAMLESLGITPPSYMKTPSFRL
;
A
#
# COMPACT_ATOMS: atom_id res chain seq x y z
N MET A 1 -4.33 0.08 -3.90
CA MET A 1 -4.01 -0.37 -2.52
C MET A 1 -3.50 -1.81 -2.58
N LYS A 2 -2.44 -2.20 -1.86
CA LYS A 2 -1.99 -3.60 -1.77
C LYS A 2 -2.44 -4.17 -0.41
N PRO A 3 -3.18 -5.30 -0.35
CA PRO A 3 -3.53 -5.93 0.91
C PRO A 3 -2.30 -6.26 1.77
N GLN A 4 -2.42 -6.03 3.08
CA GLN A 4 -1.36 -6.32 4.06
C GLN A 4 -1.94 -7.03 5.28
N TYR A 5 -1.26 -8.09 5.71
CA TYR A 5 -1.61 -8.89 6.88
C TYR A 5 -0.46 -8.85 7.88
N THR A 6 -0.77 -8.61 9.15
CA THR A 6 0.20 -8.74 10.25
C THR A 6 -0.05 -10.06 10.97
N LEU A 7 0.98 -10.92 10.99
CA LEU A 7 1.00 -12.17 11.73
C LEU A 7 1.86 -11.99 12.98
N MET A 8 1.32 -12.38 14.13
CA MET A 8 2.00 -12.35 15.42
C MET A 8 2.31 -13.78 15.85
N PHE A 9 3.58 -14.06 16.10
CA PHE A 9 4.06 -15.36 16.54
C PHE A 9 4.41 -15.32 18.03
N SER A 10 4.43 -16.49 18.68
CA SER A 10 4.77 -16.58 20.10
C SER A 10 6.23 -16.18 20.40
N ASP A 11 7.13 -16.40 19.43
CA ASP A 11 8.55 -16.07 19.55
C ASP A 11 9.20 -15.75 18.19
N GLU A 12 10.43 -15.26 18.21
CA GLU A 12 11.17 -14.88 17.00
C GLU A 12 11.59 -16.07 16.13
N LYS A 13 11.76 -17.27 16.72
CA LYS A 13 12.15 -18.47 15.97
C LYS A 13 11.00 -18.94 15.11
N GLN A 14 9.78 -18.94 15.64
CA GLN A 14 8.57 -19.27 14.87
C GLN A 14 8.35 -18.30 13.72
N ALA A 15 8.50 -16.99 13.96
CA ALA A 15 8.41 -15.99 12.89
C ALA A 15 9.47 -16.21 11.80
N MET A 16 10.68 -16.62 12.18
CA MET A 16 11.76 -16.92 11.24
C MET A 16 11.47 -18.18 10.41
N SER A 17 11.07 -19.29 11.05
CA SER A 17 10.70 -20.52 10.37
C SER A 17 9.52 -20.32 9.41
N PHE A 18 8.55 -19.48 9.78
CA PHE A 18 7.45 -19.11 8.89
C PHE A 18 7.95 -18.37 7.64
N VAL A 19 8.88 -17.43 7.79
CA VAL A 19 9.45 -16.69 6.65
C VAL A 19 10.25 -17.61 5.73
N GLU A 20 11.04 -18.53 6.29
CA GLU A 20 11.79 -19.52 5.50
C GLU A 20 10.85 -20.45 4.71
N GLU A 21 9.76 -20.92 5.33
CA GLU A 21 8.75 -21.73 4.64
C GLU A 21 8.02 -20.93 3.54
N LEU A 22 7.69 -19.67 3.83
CA LEU A 22 7.04 -18.78 2.88
C LEU A 22 7.95 -18.51 1.67
N GLU A 23 9.24 -18.27 1.89
CA GLU A 23 10.22 -18.05 0.83
C GLU A 23 10.33 -19.28 -0.08
N ALA A 24 10.42 -20.48 0.52
CA ALA A 24 10.47 -21.74 -0.23
C ALA A 24 9.22 -21.99 -1.08
N LYS A 25 8.03 -21.63 -0.58
CA LYS A 25 6.74 -21.83 -1.28
C LYS A 25 6.36 -20.69 -2.20
N SER A 26 7.02 -19.53 -2.12
CA SER A 26 6.66 -18.36 -2.92
C SER A 26 6.76 -18.61 -4.42
N ALA A 27 7.67 -19.49 -4.85
CA ALA A 27 7.82 -19.90 -6.24
C ALA A 27 6.60 -20.66 -6.78
N ASP A 28 5.82 -21.31 -5.92
CA ASP A 28 4.61 -22.08 -6.30
C ASP A 28 3.36 -21.18 -6.47
N LEU A 29 3.54 -19.86 -6.37
CA LEU A 29 2.48 -18.85 -6.45
C LEU A 29 2.77 -17.87 -7.60
N PRO A 30 2.84 -18.34 -8.86
CA PRO A 30 3.33 -17.55 -9.99
C PRO A 30 2.44 -16.35 -10.33
N ASP A 31 1.18 -16.37 -9.88
CA ASP A 31 0.19 -15.32 -10.13
C ASP A 31 0.10 -14.30 -8.98
N LEU A 32 0.89 -14.47 -7.92
CA LEU A 32 0.93 -13.59 -6.75
C LEU A 32 2.31 -12.96 -6.57
N GLU A 33 2.33 -11.64 -6.40
CA GLU A 33 3.47 -10.95 -5.81
C GLU A 33 3.33 -11.02 -4.29
N LEU A 34 4.28 -11.67 -3.62
CA LEU A 34 4.41 -11.69 -2.18
C LEU A 34 5.62 -10.84 -1.74
N ARG A 35 5.42 -9.99 -0.75
CA ARG A 35 6.51 -9.30 -0.04
C ARG A 35 6.29 -9.44 1.45
N TRP A 36 7.35 -9.59 2.22
CA TRP A 36 7.26 -9.66 3.66
C TRP A 36 8.32 -8.80 4.36
N ASP A 37 7.97 -8.34 5.54
CA ASP A 37 8.86 -7.66 6.48
C ASP A 37 8.74 -8.36 7.84
N ARG A 38 9.87 -8.72 8.45
CA ARG A 38 9.93 -9.34 9.78
C ARG A 38 10.56 -8.39 10.78
N ASN A 39 9.87 -8.20 11.90
CA ASN A 39 10.40 -7.54 13.09
C ASN A 39 10.17 -8.42 14.32
N ARG A 40 11.23 -9.05 14.83
CA ARG A 40 11.17 -10.00 15.95
C ARG A 40 10.16 -11.12 15.69
N ASN A 41 9.09 -11.19 16.50
CA ASN A 41 8.02 -12.17 16.43
C ASN A 41 6.83 -11.71 15.57
N LYS A 42 6.97 -10.62 14.81
CA LYS A 42 5.94 -10.09 13.91
C LYS A 42 6.39 -10.21 12.46
N VAL A 43 5.49 -10.69 11.60
CA VAL A 43 5.69 -10.70 10.14
C VAL A 43 4.55 -9.92 9.48
N THR A 44 4.88 -8.97 8.62
CA THR A 44 3.92 -8.26 7.78
C THR A 44 4.01 -8.83 6.37
N LEU A 45 2.93 -9.43 5.89
CA LEU A 45 2.81 -9.98 4.54
C LEU A 45 2.02 -9.00 3.66
N THR A 46 2.59 -8.59 2.54
CA THR A 46 1.93 -7.82 1.49
C THR A 46 1.71 -8.72 0.29
N THR A 47 0.48 -8.75 -0.23
CA THR A 47 0.10 -9.60 -1.36
C THR A 47 -0.47 -8.77 -2.50
N LYS A 48 -0.27 -9.19 -3.74
CA LYS A 48 -0.91 -8.60 -4.93
C LYS A 48 -1.09 -9.65 -6.01
N ILE A 49 -2.25 -9.67 -6.66
CA ILE A 49 -2.48 -10.45 -7.88
C ILE A 49 -1.77 -9.77 -9.06
N LEU A 50 -0.97 -10.54 -9.80
CA LEU A 50 -0.28 -10.06 -10.99
C LEU A 50 -1.25 -9.91 -12.17
N ASP A 51 -0.98 -8.94 -13.05
CA ASP A 51 -1.70 -8.69 -14.31
C ASP A 51 -3.24 -8.58 -14.21
N ASN A 52 -3.76 -8.26 -13.02
CA ASN A 52 -5.20 -8.16 -12.73
C ASN A 52 -5.99 -9.43 -13.11
N LYS A 53 -5.39 -10.61 -12.94
CA LYS A 53 -6.05 -11.88 -13.21
C LYS A 53 -7.27 -12.10 -12.31
N THR A 54 -8.34 -12.64 -12.88
CA THR A 54 -9.55 -13.01 -12.13
C THR A 54 -9.45 -14.38 -11.47
N GLU A 55 -8.48 -15.19 -11.88
CA GLU A 55 -8.13 -16.48 -11.29
C GLU A 55 -6.62 -16.53 -11.02
N VAL A 56 -6.24 -17.18 -9.93
CA VAL A 56 -4.86 -17.27 -9.43
C VAL A 56 -4.48 -18.73 -9.26
N GLN A 57 -3.32 -19.12 -9.77
CA GLN A 57 -2.72 -20.43 -9.53
C GLN A 57 -2.12 -20.50 -8.11
N VAL A 58 -2.58 -21.48 -7.32
CA VAL A 58 -2.07 -21.79 -5.97
C VAL A 58 -1.74 -23.28 -5.94
N GLY A 59 -0.45 -23.62 -6.11
CA GLY A 59 -0.02 -25.01 -6.31
C GLY A 59 -0.67 -25.60 -7.56
N ASP A 60 -1.40 -26.72 -7.43
CA ASP A 60 -2.10 -27.37 -8.55
C ASP A 60 -3.53 -26.87 -8.78
N ARG A 61 -3.98 -25.87 -8.01
CA ARG A 61 -5.37 -25.39 -8.05
C ARG A 61 -5.45 -23.98 -8.62
N LYS A 62 -6.57 -23.71 -9.31
CA LYS A 62 -7.00 -22.35 -9.62
C LYS A 62 -8.02 -21.89 -8.60
N VAL A 63 -7.85 -20.68 -8.13
CA VAL A 63 -8.71 -20.05 -7.12
C VAL A 63 -9.16 -18.69 -7.66
N GLY A 64 -10.44 -18.34 -7.48
CA GLY A 64 -10.93 -17.03 -7.90
C GLY A 64 -10.29 -15.91 -7.08
N ALA A 65 -10.07 -14.75 -7.70
CA ALA A 65 -9.56 -13.57 -6.99
C ALA A 65 -10.45 -13.21 -5.78
N THR A 66 -11.76 -13.36 -5.93
CA THR A 66 -12.76 -13.13 -4.87
C THR A 66 -12.61 -14.09 -3.69
N ASP A 67 -12.25 -15.36 -3.95
CA ASP A 67 -12.03 -16.36 -2.90
C ASP A 67 -10.77 -16.04 -2.08
N LEU A 68 -9.83 -15.29 -2.67
CA LEU A 68 -8.66 -14.73 -2.01
C LEU A 68 -8.92 -13.36 -1.35
N GLY A 69 -10.17 -12.89 -1.35
CA GLY A 69 -10.57 -11.60 -0.79
C GLY A 69 -10.25 -10.39 -1.67
N TYR A 70 -9.98 -10.58 -2.96
CA TYR A 70 -9.80 -9.49 -3.91
C TYR A 70 -11.10 -9.20 -4.66
N GLU A 71 -11.45 -7.92 -4.71
CA GLU A 71 -12.45 -7.41 -5.63
C GLU A 71 -11.77 -6.59 -6.72
N ILE A 72 -11.91 -7.01 -7.97
CA ILE A 72 -11.30 -6.35 -9.12
C ILE A 72 -12.38 -5.51 -9.80
N PHE A 73 -12.25 -4.20 -9.69
CA PHE A 73 -13.12 -3.27 -10.39
C PHE A 73 -12.53 -2.97 -11.77
N PRO A 74 -13.28 -3.19 -12.87
CA PRO A 74 -12.85 -2.75 -14.18
C PRO A 74 -12.80 -1.23 -14.18
N ILE A 75 -11.61 -0.67 -14.49
CA ILE A 75 -11.46 0.75 -14.70
C ILE A 75 -12.01 1.07 -16.09
N THR A 76 -13.26 1.53 -16.14
CA THR A 76 -13.94 1.86 -17.40
C THR A 76 -13.80 3.34 -17.79
N ASP A 77 -13.23 4.17 -16.91
CA ASP A 77 -12.91 5.57 -17.20
C ASP A 77 -11.55 5.98 -16.61
N HIS A 78 -10.86 6.92 -17.27
CA HIS A 78 -9.61 7.52 -16.78
C HIS A 78 -9.84 8.48 -15.58
N HIS A 79 -11.07 8.57 -15.07
CA HIS A 79 -11.49 9.44 -13.96
C HIS A 79 -11.89 8.67 -12.69
N SER A 80 -11.72 7.35 -12.69
CA SER A 80 -12.14 6.42 -11.63
C SER A 80 -11.30 6.51 -10.35
N GLY A 81 -10.15 7.18 -10.41
CA GLY A 81 -9.44 7.63 -9.23
C GLY A 81 -10.20 8.77 -8.55
N ARG A 82 -11.26 8.46 -7.80
CA ARG A 82 -11.84 9.41 -6.86
C ARG A 82 -10.91 9.52 -5.66
N HIS A 83 -10.17 10.63 -5.57
CA HIS A 83 -9.60 11.05 -4.30
C HIS A 83 -10.77 11.29 -3.35
N ILE A 84 -10.96 10.39 -2.38
CA ILE A 84 -11.82 10.65 -1.23
C ILE A 84 -11.08 11.72 -0.42
N PRO A 85 -11.59 12.97 -0.31
CA PRO A 85 -10.92 14.05 0.44
C PRO A 85 -10.82 13.74 1.93
N GLU A 86 -11.70 12.85 2.40
CA GLU A 86 -11.81 12.38 3.77
C GLU A 86 -10.98 11.10 3.93
N GLY A 87 -9.67 11.27 4.02
CA GLY A 87 -8.75 10.18 4.31
C GLY A 87 -7.52 10.73 5.01
N SER A 88 -7.35 10.38 6.29
CA SER A 88 -6.18 10.77 7.06
C SER A 88 -5.02 9.82 6.78
N LEU A 89 -3.92 10.33 6.22
CA LEU A 89 -2.64 9.62 6.21
C LEU A 89 -1.96 9.83 7.57
N LEU A 90 -2.06 8.85 8.46
CA LEU A 90 -1.35 8.87 9.74
C LEU A 90 -0.01 8.15 9.62
N VAL A 91 1.09 8.89 9.43
CA VAL A 91 2.45 8.33 9.49
C VAL A 91 2.95 8.41 10.94
N TYR A 92 2.98 7.27 11.62
CA TYR A 92 3.32 7.16 13.04
C TYR A 92 4.74 6.59 13.23
N ASN A 93 5.64 7.36 13.85
CA ASN A 93 6.91 6.85 14.39
C ASN A 93 7.32 7.62 15.66
N SER A 94 8.30 7.13 16.41
CA SER A 94 8.74 7.73 17.69
C SER A 94 9.28 9.16 17.57
N LYS A 95 9.54 9.67 16.36
CA LYS A 95 10.00 11.04 16.10
C LYS A 95 8.86 12.01 15.74
N SER A 96 7.71 11.52 15.27
CA SER A 96 6.56 12.33 14.83
C SER A 96 5.58 12.69 15.95
N VAL A 97 5.73 12.08 17.13
CA VAL A 97 4.92 12.33 18.35
C VAL A 97 5.03 13.79 18.84
N MET A 98 6.12 14.49 18.54
CA MET A 98 6.38 15.83 19.10
C MET A 98 6.00 17.00 18.19
N THR A 99 5.52 16.73 16.97
CA THR A 99 5.13 17.79 16.03
C THR A 99 3.62 18.00 16.06
N GLN A 100 3.18 19.01 16.80
CA GLN A 100 1.89 19.66 16.54
C GLN A 100 2.01 20.40 15.21
N LYS A 101 1.77 19.71 14.10
CA LYS A 101 1.59 20.39 12.81
C LYS A 101 0.10 20.63 12.60
N GLU A 102 -0.22 21.86 12.21
CA GLU A 102 -1.54 22.21 11.70
C GLU A 102 -1.88 21.28 10.52
N SER A 103 -3.15 20.90 10.41
CA SER A 103 -3.61 20.08 9.30
C SER A 103 -3.34 20.80 7.99
N VAL A 104 -2.58 20.18 7.09
CA VAL A 104 -2.32 20.72 5.75
C VAL A 104 -3.41 20.22 4.81
N ASP A 105 -4.04 21.12 4.06
CA ASP A 105 -4.95 20.73 2.98
C ASP A 105 -4.14 20.06 1.87
N TYR A 106 -4.44 18.78 1.59
CA TYR A 106 -3.70 18.00 0.59
C TYR A 106 -3.81 18.59 -0.82
N LEU A 107 -4.83 19.41 -1.11
CA LEU A 107 -4.99 20.10 -2.39
C LEU A 107 -3.89 21.14 -2.63
N GLU A 108 -3.17 21.56 -1.58
CA GLU A 108 -2.05 22.49 -1.66
C GLU A 108 -0.73 21.80 -2.05
N PHE A 109 -0.65 20.46 -2.00
CA PHE A 109 0.60 19.73 -2.27
C PHE A 109 1.05 19.81 -3.73
N ALA A 110 0.13 19.56 -4.67
CA ALA A 110 0.43 19.66 -6.10
C ALA A 110 0.94 21.06 -6.50
N PRO A 111 0.27 22.18 -6.14
CA PRO A 111 0.78 23.51 -6.44
C PRO A 111 2.10 23.83 -5.71
N ALA A 112 2.31 23.39 -4.46
CA ALA A 112 3.58 23.59 -3.74
C ALA A 112 4.76 22.92 -4.46
N MET A 113 4.55 21.72 -4.99
CA MET A 113 5.55 20.99 -5.76
C MET A 113 5.85 21.69 -7.09
N LEU A 114 4.83 22.17 -7.81
CA LEU A 114 5.03 22.93 -9.05
C LEU A 114 5.85 24.20 -8.80
N GLU A 115 5.54 24.97 -7.75
CA GLU A 115 6.31 26.15 -7.35
C GLU A 115 7.77 25.82 -7.05
N SER A 116 8.03 24.71 -6.33
CA SER A 116 9.41 24.27 -6.00
C SER A 116 10.25 23.93 -7.24
N LEU A 117 9.58 23.52 -8.32
CA LEU A 117 10.20 23.21 -9.61
C LEU A 117 10.29 24.43 -10.54
N GLY A 118 9.87 25.62 -10.07
CA GLY A 118 9.82 26.85 -10.87
C GLY A 118 8.71 26.87 -11.91
N ILE A 119 7.72 25.99 -11.80
CA ILE A 119 6.58 25.91 -12.72
C ILE A 119 5.41 26.69 -12.10
N THR A 120 4.83 27.62 -12.86
CA THR A 120 3.65 28.37 -12.40
C THR A 120 2.43 27.46 -12.31
N PRO A 121 1.81 27.29 -11.13
CA PRO A 121 0.60 26.49 -11.00
C PRO A 121 -0.57 27.09 -11.81
N PRO A 122 -1.43 26.25 -12.42
CA PRO A 122 -2.68 26.71 -13.03
C PRO A 122 -3.57 27.48 -12.05
N SER A 123 -4.30 28.49 -12.54
CA SER A 123 -5.09 29.41 -11.70
C SER A 123 -6.25 28.77 -10.92
N TYR A 124 -6.68 27.56 -11.28
CA TYR A 124 -7.71 26.83 -10.55
C TYR A 124 -7.15 26.07 -9.32
N MET A 125 -5.83 25.96 -9.18
CA MET A 125 -5.21 25.31 -8.03
C MET A 125 -5.17 26.25 -6.82
N LYS A 126 -5.29 25.69 -5.62
CA LYS A 126 -5.15 26.46 -4.38
C LYS A 126 -3.73 27.01 -4.24
N THR A 127 -3.62 28.22 -3.69
CA THR A 127 -2.32 28.74 -3.27
C THR A 127 -1.85 27.95 -2.03
N PRO A 128 -0.64 27.37 -2.05
CA PRO A 128 -0.14 26.63 -0.90
C PRO A 128 0.10 27.52 0.31
N SER A 129 -0.29 27.05 1.49
CA SER A 129 0.06 27.66 2.79
C SER A 129 1.47 27.30 3.27
N PHE A 130 2.14 26.36 2.59
CA PHE A 130 3.46 25.86 2.91
C PHE A 130 4.38 25.81 1.69
N ARG A 131 5.68 25.65 1.91
CA ARG A 131 6.69 25.44 0.87
C ARG A 131 7.46 24.14 1.10
N LEU A 132 7.92 23.52 0.00
CA LEU A 132 8.72 22.29 -0.03
C LEU A 132 10.22 22.60 -0.16
#